data_AF-A0A963HE20-F1
#
_entry.id   AF-A0A963HE20-F1
#
_cell.length_a   1.000
_cell.length_b   1.000
_cell.length_c   1.000
_cell.angle_alpha   90.00
_cell.angle_beta   90.00
_cell.angle_gamma   90.00
#
_symmetry.space_group_name_H-M   'P 1'
#
loop_
_entity.id
_entity.type
_entity.pdbx_description
1 polymer ?
#
loop_
_entity_poly.entity_id
_entity_poly.type
_entity_poly.pdbx_seq_one_letter_code
_entity_poly.pdbx_strand_id
1 'polypeptide(L)'
;MSGSSQQALAAELATLGYVDLFMRADTEHQDRLWNRPNGSLELEALAVGPGVPWEARFLAAEVLFRKQAGFPRKDQRDTLAPAYVEALRNASMANPWGLPGELDGSAGQHLVSLGEGAAVELAGLLDDARRLPYWGSQEATWGNSFAFRVKDFAAFFLSVIRGQPYLLHTDPDARDADIRKLARSPP
;
A
#
# COMPACT_ATOMS: atom_id res chain seq x y z
N MET A 1 -16.37 21.83 15.39
CA MET A 1 -16.13 20.67 16.28
C MET A 1 -15.62 19.43 15.53
N SER A 2 -15.64 19.37 14.20
CA SER A 2 -15.21 18.20 13.40
C SER A 2 -13.71 17.89 13.45
N GLY A 3 -12.83 18.89 13.50
CA GLY A 3 -11.37 18.68 13.45
C GLY A 3 -10.79 17.90 14.63
N SER A 4 -11.40 17.98 15.82
CA SER A 4 -10.93 17.23 17.00
C SER A 4 -11.26 15.75 16.93
N SER A 5 -12.39 15.36 16.31
CA SER A 5 -12.78 13.95 16.14
C SER A 5 -11.88 13.26 15.12
N GLN A 6 -11.63 13.92 13.98
CA GLN A 6 -10.77 13.38 12.94
C GLN A 6 -9.32 13.20 13.40
N GLN A 7 -8.78 14.14 14.18
CA GLN A 7 -7.44 14.00 14.76
C GLN A 7 -7.36 12.83 15.75
N ALA A 8 -8.39 12.62 16.56
CA ALA A 8 -8.45 11.50 17.49
C ALA A 8 -8.50 10.16 16.74
N LEU A 9 -9.34 10.05 15.69
CA LEU A 9 -9.41 8.85 14.86
C LEU A 9 -8.11 8.58 14.11
N ALA A 10 -7.46 9.61 13.57
CA ALA A 10 -6.16 9.47 12.91
C ALA A 10 -5.09 8.93 13.88
N ALA A 11 -5.07 9.43 15.12
CA ALA A 11 -4.17 8.94 16.16
C ALA A 11 -4.50 7.51 16.61
N GLU A 12 -5.79 7.15 16.70
CA GLU A 12 -6.25 5.80 17.00
C GLU A 12 -5.77 4.81 15.92
N LEU A 13 -5.98 5.15 14.63
CA LEU A 13 -5.51 4.33 13.51
C LEU A 13 -4.00 4.13 13.55
N ALA A 14 -3.21 5.20 13.72
CA ALA A 14 -1.75 5.10 13.80
C ALA A 14 -1.28 4.27 15.01
N THR A 15 -1.98 4.34 16.15
CA THR A 15 -1.65 3.55 17.34
C THR A 15 -1.87 2.06 17.11
N LEU A 16 -2.94 1.68 16.41
CA LEU A 16 -3.21 0.28 16.05
C LEU A 16 -2.25 -0.20 14.94
N GLY A 17 -2.02 0.64 13.93
CA GLY A 17 -1.18 0.31 12.79
C GLY A 17 -1.73 -0.86 11.95
N TYR A 18 -0.99 -1.22 10.89
CA TYR A 18 -1.45 -2.23 9.94
C TYR A 18 -1.55 -3.64 10.54
N VAL A 19 -0.59 -4.02 11.38
CA VAL A 19 -0.50 -5.38 11.92
C VAL A 19 -1.71 -5.70 12.80
N ASP A 20 -2.04 -4.81 13.74
CA ASP A 20 -3.17 -5.05 14.65
C ASP A 20 -4.50 -4.94 13.92
N LEU A 21 -4.64 -3.98 12.99
CA LEU A 21 -5.87 -3.84 12.23
C LEU A 21 -6.11 -5.01 11.28
N PHE A 22 -5.10 -5.51 10.57
CA PHE A 22 -5.34 -6.31 9.36
C PHE A 22 -4.67 -7.68 9.36
N MET A 23 -3.60 -7.89 10.13
CA MET A 23 -2.85 -9.15 10.13
C MET A 23 -3.19 -10.06 11.31
N ARG A 24 -3.54 -9.51 12.48
CA ARG A 24 -3.90 -10.30 13.67
C ARG A 24 -5.32 -10.89 13.63
N ALA A 25 -5.98 -10.87 12.47
CA ALA A 25 -7.37 -11.29 12.26
C ALA A 25 -8.37 -10.56 13.18
N ASP A 26 -8.02 -9.36 13.64
CA ASP A 26 -8.84 -8.58 14.57
C ASP A 26 -9.89 -7.78 13.79
N THR A 27 -10.97 -8.47 13.41
CA THR A 27 -12.12 -7.83 12.78
C THR A 27 -12.88 -6.93 13.77
N GLU A 28 -12.73 -7.13 15.08
CA GLU A 28 -13.42 -6.36 16.10
C GLU A 28 -13.00 -4.90 16.13
N HIS A 29 -11.70 -4.59 15.97
CA HIS A 29 -11.24 -3.20 15.85
C HIS A 29 -11.80 -2.55 14.57
N GLN A 30 -11.75 -3.25 13.44
CA GLN A 30 -12.32 -2.75 12.18
C GLN A 30 -13.83 -2.52 12.30
N ASP A 31 -14.56 -3.44 12.93
CA ASP A 31 -16.01 -3.33 13.14
C ASP A 31 -16.36 -2.19 14.09
N ARG A 32 -15.57 -1.95 15.14
CA ARG A 32 -15.76 -0.79 16.03
C ARG A 32 -15.47 0.54 15.33
N LEU A 33 -14.43 0.60 14.49
CA LEU A 33 -14.15 1.76 13.65
C LEU A 33 -15.29 2.03 12.67
N TRP A 34 -15.83 0.99 12.05
CA TRP A 34 -16.90 1.09 11.06
C TRP A 34 -18.26 1.47 11.67
N ASN A 35 -18.66 0.82 12.77
CA ASN A 35 -20.01 0.93 13.34
C ASN A 35 -20.18 2.11 14.31
N ARG A 36 -19.13 2.89 14.61
CA ARG A 36 -19.28 4.11 15.43
C ARG A 36 -20.18 5.14 14.72
N PRO A 37 -20.82 6.06 15.45
CA PRO A 37 -21.56 7.15 14.82
C PRO A 37 -20.70 7.91 13.80
N ASN A 38 -21.15 7.97 12.56
CA ASN A 38 -20.43 8.55 11.41
C ASN A 38 -19.11 7.86 11.01
N GLY A 39 -18.83 6.64 11.48
CA GLY A 39 -17.54 5.95 11.26
C GLY A 39 -17.11 5.88 9.80
N SER A 40 -17.99 5.42 8.91
CA SER A 40 -17.69 5.36 7.46
C SER A 40 -17.39 6.73 6.85
N LEU A 41 -18.15 7.77 7.23
CA LEU A 41 -17.95 9.15 6.76
C LEU A 41 -16.62 9.73 7.28
N GLU A 42 -16.28 9.47 8.54
CA GLU A 42 -15.01 9.92 9.12
C GLU A 42 -13.81 9.21 8.49
N LEU A 43 -13.91 7.90 8.25
CA LEU A 43 -12.89 7.12 7.55
C LEU A 43 -12.68 7.63 6.12
N GLU A 44 -13.77 7.87 5.37
CA GLU A 44 -13.67 8.42 4.01
C GLU A 44 -13.01 9.80 4.03
N ALA A 45 -13.43 10.67 4.96
CA ALA A 45 -12.86 12.00 5.12
C ALA A 45 -11.36 11.97 5.51
N LEU A 46 -10.91 10.96 6.24
CA LEU A 46 -9.49 10.73 6.48
C LEU A 46 -8.78 10.28 5.21
N ALA A 47 -9.26 9.23 4.54
CA ALA A 47 -8.61 8.64 3.37
C ALA A 47 -8.31 9.66 2.25
N VAL A 48 -9.27 10.53 1.95
CA VAL A 48 -9.16 11.53 0.87
C VAL A 48 -8.97 12.96 1.37
N GLY A 49 -8.78 13.16 2.68
CA GLY A 49 -8.67 14.48 3.28
C GLY A 49 -7.35 15.17 2.95
N PRO A 50 -7.37 16.44 2.49
CA PRO A 50 -6.14 17.20 2.28
C PRO A 50 -5.44 17.46 3.62
N GLY A 51 -4.11 17.31 3.64
CA GLY A 51 -3.29 17.56 4.83
C GLY A 51 -3.39 16.49 5.93
N VAL A 52 -4.16 15.42 5.73
CA VAL A 52 -4.16 14.26 6.63
C VAL A 52 -2.83 13.49 6.46
N PRO A 53 -2.16 13.05 7.54
CA PRO A 53 -0.94 12.26 7.43
C PRO A 53 -1.14 10.97 6.64
N TRP A 54 -0.16 10.58 5.81
CA TRP A 54 -0.26 9.42 4.91
C TRP A 54 -0.69 8.14 5.62
N GLU A 55 -0.23 7.92 6.86
CA GLU A 55 -0.51 6.72 7.63
C GLU A 55 -2.00 6.59 7.96
N ALA A 56 -2.61 7.65 8.47
CA ALA A 56 -4.04 7.68 8.75
C ALA A 56 -4.88 7.52 7.47
N ARG A 57 -4.41 8.09 6.35
CA ARG A 57 -5.07 7.96 5.05
C ARG A 57 -5.05 6.53 4.55
N PHE A 58 -3.88 5.88 4.59
CA PHE A 58 -3.68 4.50 4.20
C PHE A 58 -4.51 3.54 5.07
N LEU A 59 -4.42 3.66 6.39
CA LEU A 59 -5.15 2.76 7.31
C LEU A 59 -6.66 2.93 7.20
N ALA A 60 -7.16 4.17 7.07
CA ALA A 60 -8.58 4.41 6.83
C ALA A 60 -9.05 3.80 5.50
N ALA A 61 -8.25 3.95 4.43
CA ALA A 61 -8.53 3.35 3.13
C ALA A 61 -8.57 1.82 3.20
N GLU A 62 -7.65 1.16 3.90
CA GLU A 62 -7.66 -0.30 4.06
C GLU A 62 -8.92 -0.81 4.79
N VAL A 63 -9.45 -0.06 5.76
CA VAL A 63 -10.76 -0.37 6.37
C VAL A 63 -11.87 -0.21 5.33
N LEU A 64 -11.87 0.88 4.56
CA LEU A 64 -12.88 1.15 3.53
C LEU A 64 -12.86 0.09 2.43
N PHE A 65 -11.70 -0.34 1.94
CA PHE A 65 -11.58 -1.43 0.98
C PHE A 65 -12.26 -2.73 1.44
N ARG A 66 -12.20 -3.03 2.75
CA ARG A 66 -12.84 -4.23 3.33
C ARG A 66 -14.34 -4.09 3.56
N LYS A 67 -14.83 -2.88 3.85
CA LYS A 67 -16.20 -2.64 4.34
C LYS A 67 -17.12 -1.98 3.33
N GLN A 68 -16.57 -1.25 2.36
CA GLN A 68 -17.33 -0.44 1.40
C GLN A 68 -17.11 -0.94 -0.02
N ALA A 69 -18.13 -1.63 -0.55
CA ALA A 69 -18.13 -2.05 -1.94
C ALA A 69 -17.96 -0.85 -2.89
N GLY A 70 -17.05 -0.96 -3.85
CA GLY A 70 -16.78 0.09 -4.83
C GLY A 70 -15.89 1.24 -4.34
N PHE A 71 -15.31 1.15 -3.14
CA PHE A 71 -14.25 2.07 -2.71
C PHE A 71 -12.89 1.71 -3.36
N PRO A 72 -12.04 2.70 -3.70
CA PRO A 72 -12.35 4.12 -3.82
C PRO A 72 -13.11 4.43 -5.11
N ARG A 73 -13.89 5.52 -5.11
CA ARG A 73 -14.47 6.06 -6.33
C ARG A 73 -13.35 6.50 -7.29
N LYS A 74 -13.64 6.53 -8.59
CA LYS A 74 -12.63 6.85 -9.62
C LYS A 74 -11.97 8.22 -9.40
N ASP A 75 -12.75 9.21 -8.96
CA ASP A 75 -12.30 10.58 -8.63
C ASP A 75 -11.45 10.67 -7.35
N GLN A 76 -11.40 9.62 -6.54
CA GLN A 76 -10.63 9.56 -5.29
C GLN A 76 -9.26 8.90 -5.47
N ARG A 77 -9.04 8.16 -6.55
CA ARG A 77 -7.84 7.32 -6.75
C ARG A 77 -6.55 8.13 -6.75
N ASP A 78 -6.50 9.21 -7.52
CA ASP A 78 -5.32 10.07 -7.62
C ASP A 78 -5.02 10.75 -6.29
N THR A 79 -6.07 11.15 -5.57
CA THR A 79 -5.92 11.70 -4.22
C THR A 79 -5.30 10.67 -3.29
N LEU A 80 -5.73 9.40 -3.32
CA LEU A 80 -5.31 8.35 -2.40
C LEU A 80 -3.94 7.74 -2.75
N ALA A 81 -3.54 7.77 -4.03
CA ALA A 81 -2.29 7.18 -4.54
C ALA A 81 -1.03 7.55 -3.73
N PRO A 82 -0.77 8.85 -3.41
CA PRO A 82 0.37 9.22 -2.59
C PRO A 82 0.42 8.53 -1.21
N ALA A 83 -0.73 8.28 -0.59
CA ALA A 83 -0.77 7.64 0.73
C ALA A 83 -0.31 6.17 0.67
N TYR A 84 -0.69 5.43 -0.38
CA TYR A 84 -0.23 4.05 -0.57
C TYR A 84 1.25 3.98 -0.95
N VAL A 85 1.73 4.89 -1.80
CA VAL A 85 3.16 4.93 -2.16
C VAL A 85 4.01 5.32 -0.96
N GLU A 86 3.57 6.27 -0.12
CA GLU A 86 4.25 6.58 1.14
C GLU A 86 4.17 5.42 2.13
N ALA A 87 3.07 4.67 2.19
CA ALA A 87 2.99 3.46 3.00
C ALA A 87 4.01 2.39 2.54
N LEU A 88 4.20 2.21 1.23
CA LEU A 88 5.24 1.32 0.69
C LEU A 88 6.65 1.85 1.01
N ARG A 89 6.88 3.16 0.83
CA ARG A 89 8.14 3.84 1.15
C ARG A 89 8.54 3.67 2.61
N ASN A 90 7.56 3.60 3.52
CA ASN A 90 7.79 3.48 4.97
C ASN A 90 7.55 2.06 5.51
N ALA A 91 7.23 1.10 4.64
CA ALA A 91 6.92 -0.26 5.06
C ALA A 91 8.11 -0.91 5.78
N SER A 92 7.84 -1.60 6.89
CA SER A 92 8.82 -2.39 7.64
C SER A 92 8.81 -3.88 7.27
N MET A 93 7.75 -4.33 6.58
CA MET A 93 7.57 -5.72 6.17
C MET A 93 6.87 -5.83 4.81
N ALA A 94 7.18 -6.90 4.08
CA ALA A 94 6.69 -7.14 2.72
C ALA A 94 5.30 -7.79 2.66
N ASN A 95 4.86 -8.49 3.72
CA ASN A 95 3.66 -9.33 3.67
C ASN A 95 2.39 -8.62 3.17
N PRO A 96 2.06 -7.37 3.57
CA PRO A 96 0.89 -6.66 3.06
C PRO A 96 0.92 -6.41 1.55
N TRP A 97 2.12 -6.35 0.98
CA TRP A 97 2.39 -5.98 -0.41
C TRP A 97 2.43 -7.21 -1.34
N GLY A 98 2.59 -8.41 -0.79
CA GLY A 98 2.66 -9.65 -1.58
C GLY A 98 4.07 -9.97 -2.06
N LEU A 99 4.20 -10.86 -3.04
CA LEU A 99 5.49 -11.24 -3.65
C LEU A 99 5.66 -10.54 -5.00
N PRO A 100 6.75 -9.80 -5.29
CA PRO A 100 6.97 -9.28 -6.64
C PRO A 100 6.93 -10.39 -7.70
N GLY A 101 5.99 -10.30 -8.63
CA GLY A 101 5.64 -11.35 -9.59
C GLY A 101 4.29 -12.03 -9.32
N GLU A 102 3.75 -11.89 -8.11
CA GLU A 102 2.45 -12.38 -7.67
C GLU A 102 1.66 -11.24 -7.02
N LEU A 103 0.46 -10.96 -7.52
CA LEU A 103 -0.39 -9.90 -6.95
C LEU A 103 -1.26 -10.47 -5.83
N ASP A 104 -0.66 -10.97 -4.76
CA ASP A 104 -1.30 -11.74 -3.69
C ASP A 104 -1.42 -11.00 -2.35
N GLY A 105 -0.74 -9.84 -2.19
CA GLY A 105 -0.87 -8.98 -1.02
C GLY A 105 -2.04 -8.00 -1.11
N SER A 106 -2.85 -7.90 -0.05
CA SER A 106 -4.04 -7.03 -0.06
C SER A 106 -3.72 -5.54 -0.28
N ALA A 107 -2.72 -4.98 0.39
CA ALA A 107 -2.31 -3.59 0.17
C ALA A 107 -1.70 -3.39 -1.24
N GLY A 108 -1.01 -4.41 -1.76
CA GLY A 108 -0.48 -4.40 -3.13
C GLY A 108 -1.59 -4.38 -4.20
N GLN A 109 -2.62 -5.21 -4.03
CA GLN A 109 -3.82 -5.21 -4.89
C GLN A 109 -4.53 -3.86 -4.86
N HIS A 110 -4.71 -3.29 -3.67
CA HIS A 110 -5.32 -1.98 -3.49
C HIS A 110 -4.51 -0.88 -4.17
N LEU A 111 -3.17 -0.86 -3.99
CA LEU A 111 -2.26 0.08 -4.67
C LEU A 111 -2.40 0.00 -6.20
N VAL A 112 -2.37 -1.22 -6.77
CA VAL A 112 -2.55 -1.41 -8.22
C VAL A 112 -3.92 -0.90 -8.69
N SER A 113 -4.98 -1.08 -7.90
CA SER A 113 -6.33 -0.62 -8.25
C SER A 113 -6.47 0.91 -8.39
N LEU A 114 -5.52 1.67 -7.82
CA LEU A 114 -5.48 3.14 -7.93
C LEU A 114 -5.05 3.60 -9.34
N GLY A 115 -4.33 2.77 -10.08
CA GLY A 115 -3.98 3.02 -11.49
C GLY A 115 -2.92 4.12 -11.69
N GLU A 116 -3.06 4.90 -12.77
CA GLU A 116 -2.02 5.82 -13.24
C GLU A 116 -1.54 6.85 -12.22
N GLY A 117 -2.42 7.35 -11.34
CA GLY A 117 -2.01 8.24 -10.24
C GLY A 117 -0.96 7.59 -9.33
N ALA A 118 -1.07 6.29 -9.06
CA ALA A 118 -0.07 5.54 -8.31
C ALA A 118 1.18 5.23 -9.15
N ALA A 119 1.05 5.00 -10.46
CA ALA A 119 2.19 4.76 -11.33
C ALA A 119 3.19 5.93 -11.35
N VAL A 120 2.69 7.17 -11.38
CA VAL A 120 3.53 8.38 -11.32
C VAL A 120 4.33 8.43 -10.02
N GLU A 121 3.67 8.20 -8.89
CA GLU A 121 4.31 8.24 -7.57
C GLU A 121 5.31 7.07 -7.37
N LEU A 122 4.98 5.87 -7.85
CA LEU A 122 5.83 4.68 -7.77
C LEU A 122 7.16 4.86 -8.52
N ALA A 123 7.20 5.66 -9.57
CA ALA A 123 8.44 5.98 -10.27
C ALA A 123 9.49 6.59 -9.32
N GLY A 124 9.05 7.36 -8.31
CA GLY A 124 9.90 7.95 -7.27
C GLY A 124 10.48 6.95 -6.26
N LEU A 125 10.11 5.67 -6.33
CA LEU A 125 10.64 4.59 -5.49
C LEU A 125 11.60 3.65 -6.23
N LEU A 126 11.83 3.85 -7.54
CA LEU A 126 12.68 2.96 -8.35
C LEU A 126 14.17 3.00 -7.95
N ASP A 127 14.59 3.99 -7.16
CA ASP A 127 15.94 4.10 -6.60
C ASP A 127 16.03 3.67 -5.13
N ASP A 128 14.91 3.32 -4.48
CA ASP A 128 14.90 2.91 -3.07
C ASP A 128 15.41 1.47 -2.90
N ALA A 129 16.69 1.34 -2.57
CA ALA A 129 17.38 0.06 -2.39
C ALA A 129 17.18 -0.57 -0.99
N ARG A 130 16.34 0.02 -0.12
CA ARG A 130 16.10 -0.53 1.21
C ARG A 130 15.43 -1.90 1.11
N ARG A 131 15.99 -2.89 1.81
CA ARG A 131 15.40 -4.23 1.87
C ARG A 131 14.08 -4.21 2.63
N LEU A 132 13.10 -4.95 2.12
CA LEU A 132 11.79 -5.12 2.75
C LEU A 132 11.60 -6.60 3.10
N PRO A 133 11.83 -7.00 4.36
CA PRO A 133 11.79 -8.40 4.75
C PRO A 133 10.35 -8.93 4.85
N TYR A 134 10.17 -10.22 4.58
CA TYR A 134 8.97 -10.96 4.98
C TYR A 134 9.12 -11.45 6.40
N TRP A 135 8.03 -11.35 7.17
CA TRP A 135 7.95 -11.90 8.53
C TRP A 135 7.04 -13.13 8.55
N GLY A 136 7.28 -14.08 9.45
CA GLY A 136 6.44 -15.27 9.60
C GLY A 136 7.08 -16.59 9.12
N SER A 137 6.26 -17.50 8.61
CA SER A 137 6.54 -18.92 8.31
C SER A 137 7.38 -19.16 7.03
N GLN A 138 7.26 -20.33 6.39
CA GLN A 138 8.09 -20.79 5.26
C GLN A 138 8.10 -19.84 4.06
N GLU A 139 7.00 -19.13 3.81
CA GLU A 139 6.89 -18.11 2.76
C GLU A 139 7.90 -16.98 2.97
N ALA A 140 8.23 -16.68 4.23
CA ALA A 140 9.29 -15.73 4.54
C ALA A 140 10.67 -16.28 4.16
N THR A 141 10.93 -17.58 4.30
CA THR A 141 12.19 -18.19 3.85
C THR A 141 12.35 -18.07 2.33
N TRP A 142 11.28 -18.34 1.58
CA TRP A 142 11.29 -18.20 0.13
C TRP A 142 11.42 -16.72 -0.29
N GLY A 143 10.53 -15.84 0.17
CA GLY A 143 10.56 -14.42 -0.20
C GLY A 143 11.85 -13.71 0.23
N ASN A 144 12.37 -14.01 1.42
CA ASN A 144 13.63 -13.42 1.87
C ASN A 144 14.85 -13.93 1.09
N SER A 145 14.77 -15.09 0.42
CA SER A 145 15.86 -15.59 -0.44
C SER A 145 16.12 -14.69 -1.65
N PHE A 146 15.10 -13.96 -2.12
CA PHE A 146 15.23 -12.97 -3.21
C PHE A 146 15.80 -11.64 -2.74
N ALA A 147 15.80 -11.38 -1.42
CA ALA A 147 16.23 -10.13 -0.81
C ALA A 147 15.60 -8.89 -1.47
N PHE A 148 14.28 -8.93 -1.69
CA PHE A 148 13.56 -7.83 -2.33
C PHE A 148 13.74 -6.50 -1.58
N ARG A 149 13.79 -5.44 -2.38
CA ARG A 149 13.94 -4.05 -1.96
C ARG A 149 12.71 -3.27 -2.36
N VAL A 150 12.49 -2.11 -1.75
CA VAL A 150 11.35 -1.23 -2.08
C VAL A 150 11.23 -0.97 -3.59
N LYS A 151 12.36 -0.72 -4.28
CA LYS A 151 12.37 -0.55 -5.74
C LYS A 151 11.90 -1.78 -6.54
N ASP A 152 12.12 -3.00 -6.01
CA ASP A 152 11.66 -4.23 -6.66
C ASP A 152 10.12 -4.31 -6.59
N PHE A 153 9.51 -3.93 -5.45
CA PHE A 153 8.06 -3.80 -5.32
C PHE A 153 7.51 -2.68 -6.20
N ALA A 154 8.16 -1.51 -6.20
CA ALA A 154 7.72 -0.38 -6.99
C ALA A 154 7.72 -0.71 -8.50
N ALA A 155 8.75 -1.39 -8.98
CA ALA A 155 8.84 -1.84 -10.36
C ALA A 155 7.76 -2.88 -10.70
N PHE A 156 7.51 -3.84 -9.81
CA PHE A 156 6.43 -4.81 -10.01
C PHE A 156 5.07 -4.13 -10.15
N PHE A 157 4.67 -3.31 -9.18
CA PHE A 157 3.37 -2.63 -9.23
C PHE A 157 3.26 -1.69 -10.42
N LEU A 158 4.34 -0.97 -10.76
CA LEU A 158 4.37 -0.10 -11.93
C LEU A 158 4.19 -0.89 -13.23
N SER A 159 4.85 -2.04 -13.37
CA SER A 159 4.65 -2.95 -14.51
C SER A 159 3.21 -3.44 -14.58
N VAL A 160 2.61 -3.84 -13.46
CA VAL A 160 1.21 -4.29 -13.41
C VAL A 160 0.25 -3.19 -13.85
N ILE A 161 0.38 -1.98 -13.29
CA ILE A 161 -0.48 -0.84 -13.62
C ILE A 161 -0.39 -0.50 -15.12
N ARG A 162 0.81 -0.51 -15.69
CA ARG A 162 1.06 -0.20 -17.11
C ARG A 162 0.76 -1.37 -18.06
N GLY A 163 0.33 -2.52 -17.56
CA GLY A 163 0.12 -3.73 -18.37
C GLY A 163 1.40 -4.25 -19.04
N GLN A 164 2.57 -3.99 -18.44
CA GLN A 164 3.86 -4.44 -18.94
C GLN A 164 4.27 -5.77 -18.29
N PRO A 165 4.94 -6.68 -19.03
CA PRO A 165 5.48 -7.89 -18.45
C PRO A 165 6.46 -7.58 -17.31
N TYR A 166 6.35 -8.34 -16.21
CA TYR A 166 7.34 -8.34 -15.14
C TYR A 166 8.06 -9.68 -15.13
N LEU A 167 9.40 -9.64 -15.21
CA LEU A 167 10.24 -10.84 -15.15
C LEU A 167 10.88 -10.94 -13.77
N LEU A 168 10.53 -11.99 -13.03
CA LEU A 168 11.11 -12.23 -11.72
C LEU A 168 12.52 -12.84 -11.87
N HIS A 169 13.53 -12.05 -11.57
CA HIS A 169 14.92 -12.50 -11.45
C HIS A 169 15.29 -12.77 -9.99
N THR A 170 15.98 -13.89 -9.74
CA THR A 170 16.63 -14.16 -8.45
C THR A 170 17.80 -13.22 -8.19
N ASP A 171 18.59 -12.93 -9.24
CA ASP A 171 19.72 -12.01 -9.21
C ASP A 171 19.26 -10.54 -9.09
N PRO A 172 19.67 -9.80 -8.03
CA PRO A 172 19.38 -8.38 -7.87
C PRO A 172 19.90 -7.49 -9.00
N ASP A 173 21.03 -7.82 -9.63
CA ASP A 173 21.61 -6.99 -10.69
C ASP A 173 20.80 -7.08 -11.99
N ALA A 174 20.25 -8.27 -12.28
CA ALA A 174 19.31 -8.47 -13.38
C ALA A 174 18.01 -7.66 -13.15
N ARG A 175 17.47 -7.67 -11.92
CA ARG A 175 16.33 -6.80 -11.56
C ARG A 175 16.68 -5.32 -11.77
N ASP A 176 17.86 -4.89 -11.34
CA ASP A 176 18.31 -3.50 -11.49
C ASP A 176 18.47 -3.08 -12.97
N ALA A 177 18.83 -4.01 -13.85
CA ALA A 177 18.82 -3.76 -15.29
C ALA A 177 17.40 -3.53 -15.82
N ASP A 178 16.42 -4.32 -15.39
CA ASP A 178 15.03 -4.18 -15.83
C ASP A 178 14.34 -2.94 -15.23
N ILE A 179 14.60 -2.63 -13.96
CA ILE A 179 14.13 -1.40 -13.31
C ILE A 179 14.61 -0.17 -14.08
N ARG A 180 15.89 -0.14 -14.51
CA ARG A 180 16.43 0.97 -15.32
C ARG A 180 15.78 1.08 -16.70
N LYS A 181 15.36 -0.03 -17.31
CA LYS A 181 14.59 0.00 -18.57
C LYS A 181 13.20 0.56 -18.31
N LEU A 182 12.51 0.07 -17.29
CA LEU A 182 11.18 0.51 -16.90
C LEU A 182 11.12 2.01 -16.59
N ALA A 183 12.12 2.54 -15.88
CA ALA A 183 12.24 3.97 -15.57
C ALA A 183 12.37 4.87 -16.81
N ARG A 184 12.82 4.33 -17.94
CA ARG A 184 12.98 5.06 -19.21
C ARG A 184 11.78 4.91 -20.14
N SER A 185 10.88 3.98 -19.86
CA SER A 185 9.66 3.79 -20.63
C SER A 185 8.69 4.93 -20.34
N PRO A 186 8.10 5.55 -21.38
CA PRO A 186 7.04 6.54 -21.17
C PRO A 186 5.86 5.90 -20.40
N PRO A 187 5.10 6.70 -19.63
CA PRO A 187 3.81 6.28 -19.10
C PRO A 187 2.84 5.93 -20.24
#